data_AF-A0A512B5X8-F1
#
_entry.id   AF-A0A512B5X8-F1
#
_cell.length_a   1.000
_cell.length_b   1.000
_cell.length_c   1.000
_cell.angle_alpha   90.00
_cell.angle_beta   90.00
_cell.angle_gamma   90.00
#
_symmetry.space_group_name_H-M   'P 1'
#
loop_
_entity.id
_entity.type
_entity.pdbx_description
1 polymer ?
#
loop_
_entity_poly.entity_id
_entity_poly.type
_entity_poly.pdbx_seq_one_letter_code
_entity_poly.pdbx_strand_id
1 'polypeptide(L)'
;MNIIKPEIPRLDIKYDELKSIVIEKIQNTTSFQFTSLVTAIAAYVNKESIGFVKQSNTTYENKLNQSDEGLIREVIWDLIIQRILTIGDFYNHDWPYLSVTEYGQKVLKSTEVIPHDPAKYIERVKKQIPNIDNIIIIYLSESINTYNINQLLSSTIALGCASGKALLLLIDAYERTFYNQQGSERFKQKVKNRMIKIQFEEFQKDFKRIVGSLPKELIDNYENILLGVFEMFRNQRNSAGHPVGHFVDKEMIFANLQVFITYCKRIYELIAYLEANKHD
;
A
#
# COMPACT_ATOMS: atom_id res chain seq x y z
N MET A 1 33.59 -17.05 39.92
CA MET A 1 33.69 -16.97 38.44
C MET A 1 32.34 -16.44 37.95
N ASN A 2 32.26 -15.15 37.61
CA ASN A 2 31.01 -14.57 37.11
C ASN A 2 30.77 -15.15 35.72
N ILE A 3 29.80 -16.05 35.60
CA ILE A 3 29.29 -16.49 34.31
C ILE A 3 28.60 -15.26 33.72
N ILE A 4 29.29 -14.55 32.84
CA ILE A 4 28.68 -13.51 32.01
C ILE A 4 27.64 -14.24 31.18
N LYS A 5 26.37 -14.15 31.56
CA LYS A 5 25.28 -14.63 30.71
C LYS A 5 25.39 -13.84 29.40
N PRO A 6 25.59 -14.49 28.25
CA PRO A 6 25.66 -13.78 26.99
C PRO A 6 24.37 -12.97 26.83
N GLU A 7 24.53 -11.68 26.55
CA GLU A 7 23.41 -10.78 26.32
C GLU A 7 22.60 -11.30 25.12
N ILE A 8 21.27 -11.24 25.22
CA ILE A 8 20.40 -11.69 24.13
C ILE A 8 20.64 -10.73 22.95
N PRO A 9 21.06 -11.23 21.78
CA PRO A 9 21.34 -10.40 20.63
C PRO A 9 20.07 -9.68 20.17
N ARG A 10 20.23 -8.46 19.66
CA ARG A 10 19.14 -7.75 18.98
C ARG A 10 18.80 -8.42 17.66
N LEU A 11 17.53 -8.36 17.30
CA LEU A 11 17.08 -8.81 15.98
C LEU A 11 17.51 -7.82 14.90
N ASP A 12 18.18 -8.33 13.86
CA ASP A 12 18.37 -7.60 12.59
C ASP A 12 17.15 -7.79 11.70
N ILE A 13 16.06 -7.09 12.05
CA ILE A 13 14.78 -7.15 11.34
C ILE A 13 14.23 -5.73 11.13
N LYS A 14 13.61 -5.49 9.98
CA LYS A 14 12.95 -4.21 9.70
C LYS A 14 11.64 -4.11 10.48
N TYR A 15 11.27 -2.89 10.87
CA TYR A 15 10.04 -2.62 11.61
C TYR A 15 8.78 -3.18 10.93
N ASP A 16 8.65 -2.97 9.62
CA ASP A 16 7.50 -3.47 8.85
C ASP A 16 7.41 -4.99 8.83
N GLU A 17 8.56 -5.68 8.76
CA GLU A 17 8.61 -7.14 8.78
C GLU A 17 8.24 -7.67 10.17
N LEU A 18 8.74 -7.03 11.24
CA LEU A 18 8.32 -7.33 12.61
C LEU A 18 6.81 -7.13 12.79
N LYS A 19 6.25 -6.06 12.23
CA LYS A 19 4.80 -5.80 12.24
C LYS A 19 4.01 -6.88 11.53
N SER A 20 4.46 -7.34 10.36
CA SER A 20 3.84 -8.48 9.66
C SER A 20 3.85 -9.75 10.53
N ILE A 21 4.94 -10.03 11.25
CA ILE A 21 5.03 -11.18 12.18
C ILE A 21 4.04 -11.02 13.34
N VAL A 22 3.96 -9.83 13.96
CA VAL A 22 3.00 -9.55 15.04
C VAL A 22 1.56 -9.81 14.57
N ILE A 23 1.18 -9.26 13.41
CA ILE A 23 -0.15 -9.43 12.81
C ILE A 23 -0.47 -10.92 12.60
N GLU A 24 0.48 -11.69 12.07
CA GLU A 24 0.32 -13.13 11.85
C GLU A 24 0.04 -13.88 13.18
N LYS A 25 0.75 -13.53 14.26
CA LYS A 25 0.57 -14.21 15.55
C LYS A 25 -0.73 -13.89 16.25
N ILE A 26 -1.32 -12.72 16.00
CA ILE A 26 -2.60 -12.33 16.59
C ILE A 26 -3.81 -12.68 15.69
N GLN A 27 -3.58 -13.12 14.45
CA GLN A 27 -4.61 -13.27 13.42
C GLN A 27 -5.83 -14.10 13.85
N ASN A 28 -5.58 -15.17 14.62
CA ASN A 28 -6.60 -16.12 15.09
C ASN A 28 -6.94 -15.96 16.58
N THR A 29 -6.59 -14.82 17.18
CA THR A 29 -6.82 -14.54 18.60
C THR A 29 -7.98 -13.58 18.81
N THR A 30 -8.60 -13.64 19.98
CA THR A 30 -9.64 -12.68 20.41
C THR A 30 -9.13 -11.79 21.53
N SER A 31 -8.35 -12.34 22.45
CA SER A 31 -7.56 -11.61 23.46
C SER A 31 -6.24 -12.32 23.74
N PHE A 32 -5.28 -11.56 24.26
CA PHE A 32 -3.96 -12.06 24.63
C PHE A 32 -3.27 -11.11 25.63
N GLN A 33 -2.25 -11.63 26.34
CA GLN A 33 -1.33 -10.80 27.10
C GLN A 33 -0.11 -10.45 26.24
N PHE A 34 0.38 -9.21 26.37
CA PHE A 34 1.59 -8.76 25.67
C PHE A 34 2.80 -9.68 25.91
N THR A 35 3.02 -10.13 27.14
CA THR A 35 4.14 -11.01 27.51
C THR A 35 4.06 -12.37 26.80
N SER A 36 2.86 -12.93 26.68
CA SER A 36 2.62 -14.17 25.94
C SER A 36 2.90 -14.01 24.45
N LEU A 37 2.51 -12.86 23.86
CA LEU A 37 2.81 -12.54 22.48
C LEU A 37 4.32 -12.42 22.23
N VAL A 38 5.04 -11.68 23.09
CA VAL A 38 6.51 -11.55 23.02
C VAL A 38 7.16 -12.93 23.07
N THR A 39 6.73 -13.79 23.98
CA THR A 39 7.25 -15.16 24.11
C THR A 39 7.00 -15.98 22.84
N ALA A 40 5.81 -15.87 22.24
CA ALA A 40 5.47 -16.56 21.00
C ALA A 40 6.30 -16.07 19.80
N ILE A 41 6.52 -14.76 19.69
CA ILE A 41 7.38 -14.16 18.66
C ILE A 41 8.82 -14.62 18.87
N ALA A 42 9.32 -14.57 20.10
CA ALA A 42 10.66 -15.03 20.44
C ALA A 42 10.89 -16.50 20.04
N ALA A 43 9.93 -17.38 20.32
CA ALA A 43 10.01 -18.77 19.89
C ALA A 43 10.03 -18.91 18.37
N TYR A 44 9.20 -18.14 17.65
CA TYR A 44 9.14 -18.14 16.20
C TYR A 44 10.45 -17.67 15.56
N VAL A 45 10.95 -16.48 15.92
CA VAL A 45 12.18 -15.94 15.33
C VAL A 45 13.41 -16.79 15.66
N ASN A 46 13.48 -17.40 16.85
CA ASN A 46 14.57 -18.32 17.22
C ASN A 46 14.55 -19.61 16.39
N LYS A 47 13.35 -20.17 16.19
CA LYS A 47 13.16 -21.40 15.41
C LYS A 47 13.51 -21.18 13.94
N GLU A 48 12.95 -20.14 13.33
CA GLU A 48 13.15 -19.84 11.91
C GLU A 48 14.48 -19.12 11.64
N SER A 49 15.25 -18.79 12.70
CA SER A 49 16.53 -18.06 12.64
C SER A 49 16.42 -16.70 11.92
N ILE A 50 15.29 -16.01 12.12
CA ILE A 50 15.00 -14.69 11.54
C ILE A 50 15.70 -13.62 12.36
N GLY A 51 16.53 -12.79 11.72
CA GLY A 51 17.22 -11.65 12.36
C GLY A 51 18.22 -12.04 13.46
N PHE A 52 18.49 -13.34 13.66
CA PHE A 52 19.41 -13.81 14.69
C PHE A 52 20.79 -14.12 14.12
N VAL A 53 21.81 -13.44 14.66
CA VAL A 53 23.18 -13.92 14.60
C VAL A 53 23.42 -14.79 15.83
N LYS A 54 23.15 -16.10 15.71
CA LYS A 54 23.35 -17.06 16.81
C LYS A 54 24.83 -17.17 17.15
N GLN A 55 25.19 -16.84 18.38
CA GLN A 55 26.54 -17.11 18.88
C GLN A 55 26.74 -18.62 19.05
N SER A 56 27.92 -19.13 18.65
CA SER A 56 28.24 -20.55 18.76
C SER A 56 28.11 -21.03 20.21
N ASN A 57 27.49 -22.21 20.40
CA ASN A 57 27.28 -22.87 21.70
C ASN A 57 26.37 -22.15 22.71
N THR A 58 25.53 -21.20 22.26
CA THR A 58 24.53 -20.53 23.12
C THR A 58 23.11 -20.99 22.79
N THR A 59 22.33 -21.38 23.81
CA THR A 59 20.88 -21.60 23.70
C THR A 59 20.15 -20.43 24.34
N TYR A 60 19.31 -19.73 23.58
CA TYR A 60 18.50 -18.63 24.08
C TYR A 60 17.14 -19.15 24.55
N GLU A 61 16.74 -18.82 25.77
CA GLU A 61 15.46 -19.22 26.38
C GLU A 61 14.30 -18.39 25.82
N ASN A 62 13.85 -18.58 24.57
CA ASN A 62 12.65 -17.93 23.97
C ASN A 62 12.37 -16.49 24.47
N LYS A 63 13.44 -15.69 24.55
CA LYS A 63 13.44 -14.32 25.05
C LYS A 63 14.04 -13.43 23.97
N LEU A 64 13.62 -12.18 23.96
CA LEU A 64 14.15 -11.16 23.07
C LEU A 64 15.01 -10.17 23.84
N ASN A 65 15.82 -9.40 23.12
CA ASN A 65 16.45 -8.24 23.72
C ASN A 65 15.36 -7.24 24.15
N GLN A 66 15.57 -6.52 25.26
CA GLN A 66 14.61 -5.54 25.77
C GLN A 66 14.26 -4.46 24.74
N SER A 67 15.19 -4.12 23.84
CA SER A 67 14.94 -3.16 22.77
C SER A 67 13.96 -3.70 21.73
N ASP A 68 14.04 -5.00 21.40
CA ASP A 68 13.12 -5.66 20.46
C ASP A 68 11.73 -5.83 21.08
N GLU A 69 11.64 -6.10 22.40
CA GLU A 69 10.36 -6.04 23.12
C GLU A 69 9.74 -4.63 23.07
N GLY A 70 10.58 -3.59 23.14
CA GLY A 70 10.19 -2.21 22.92
C GLY A 70 9.55 -1.99 21.54
N LEU A 71 10.20 -2.49 20.48
CA LEU A 71 9.68 -2.39 19.11
C LEU A 71 8.36 -3.15 18.94
N ILE A 72 8.20 -4.33 19.54
CA ILE A 72 6.91 -5.05 19.52
C ILE A 72 5.82 -4.23 20.21
N ARG A 73 6.15 -3.52 21.29
CA ARG A 73 5.21 -2.63 21.97
C ARG A 73 4.80 -1.44 21.09
N GLU A 74 5.74 -0.85 20.35
CA GLU A 74 5.44 0.19 19.36
C GLU A 74 4.49 -0.33 18.28
N VAL A 75 4.71 -1.54 17.77
CA VAL A 75 3.78 -2.20 16.83
C VAL A 75 2.38 -2.37 17.44
N ILE A 76 2.28 -2.77 18.72
CA ILE A 76 0.99 -2.86 19.40
C ILE A 76 0.30 -1.49 19.46
N TRP A 77 1.04 -0.43 19.77
CA TRP A 77 0.49 0.94 19.74
C TRP A 77 0.00 1.34 18.35
N ASP A 78 0.73 1.02 17.29
CA ASP A 78 0.25 1.23 15.92
C ASP A 78 -1.08 0.51 15.69
N LEU A 79 -1.19 -0.76 16.08
CA LEU A 79 -2.41 -1.55 15.90
C LEU A 79 -3.59 -1.02 16.73
N ILE A 80 -3.32 -0.41 17.89
CA ILE A 80 -4.33 0.31 18.70
C ILE A 80 -4.79 1.57 17.98
N ILE A 81 -3.87 2.39 17.44
CA ILE A 81 -4.20 3.61 16.68
C ILE A 81 -5.02 3.24 15.43
N GLN A 82 -4.71 2.11 14.81
CA GLN A 82 -5.47 1.56 13.68
C GLN A 82 -6.81 0.92 14.10
N ARG A 83 -7.13 0.91 15.39
CA ARG A 83 -8.33 0.32 15.99
C ARG A 83 -8.46 -1.18 15.78
N ILE A 84 -7.37 -1.88 15.46
CA ILE A 84 -7.34 -3.35 15.35
C ILE A 84 -7.34 -3.97 16.74
N LEU A 85 -6.60 -3.35 17.66
CA LEU A 85 -6.49 -3.76 19.06
C LEU A 85 -7.08 -2.71 20.01
N THR A 86 -7.41 -3.15 21.22
CA THR A 86 -7.70 -2.29 22.38
C THR A 86 -7.02 -2.86 23.63
N ILE A 87 -6.78 -1.99 24.61
CA ILE A 87 -6.31 -2.40 25.94
C ILE A 87 -7.47 -3.08 26.69
N GLY A 88 -7.12 -4.13 27.41
CA GLY A 88 -8.03 -4.96 28.18
C GLY A 88 -8.74 -6.03 27.37
N ASP A 89 -9.30 -6.99 28.09
CA ASP A 89 -10.26 -7.99 27.63
C ASP A 89 -11.48 -8.02 28.58
N PHE A 90 -12.37 -8.99 28.40
CA PHE A 90 -13.61 -9.10 29.19
C PHE A 90 -13.37 -9.26 30.70
N TYR A 91 -12.23 -9.86 31.09
CA TYR A 91 -11.93 -10.17 32.48
C TYR A 91 -10.89 -9.23 33.10
N ASN A 92 -10.08 -8.56 32.28
CA ASN A 92 -8.96 -7.74 32.72
C ASN A 92 -8.94 -6.44 31.91
N HIS A 93 -9.14 -5.28 32.53
CA HIS A 93 -9.31 -4.02 31.80
C HIS A 93 -8.01 -3.24 31.55
N ASP A 94 -6.88 -3.72 32.07
CA ASP A 94 -5.61 -2.99 32.08
C ASP A 94 -4.52 -3.69 31.26
N TRP A 95 -3.45 -2.94 30.94
CA TRP A 95 -2.21 -3.51 30.45
C TRP A 95 -1.67 -4.59 31.43
N PRO A 96 -1.13 -5.73 30.96
CA PRO A 96 -0.74 -6.07 29.60
C PRO A 96 -1.80 -6.82 28.77
N TYR A 97 -3.06 -6.85 29.21
CA TYR A 97 -4.13 -7.53 28.50
C TYR A 97 -4.59 -6.70 27.31
N LEU A 98 -4.81 -7.37 26.18
CA LEU A 98 -5.20 -6.78 24.91
C LEU A 98 -6.31 -7.63 24.31
N SER A 99 -7.23 -7.00 23.60
CA SER A 99 -8.25 -7.69 22.80
C SER A 99 -8.31 -7.14 21.39
N VAL A 100 -8.71 -8.01 20.46
CA VAL A 100 -8.95 -7.65 19.07
C VAL A 100 -10.35 -7.07 18.98
N THR A 101 -10.47 -5.87 18.41
CA THR A 101 -11.77 -5.21 18.24
C THR A 101 -12.63 -5.93 17.19
N GLU A 102 -13.93 -5.65 17.13
CA GLU A 102 -14.79 -6.19 16.06
C GLU A 102 -14.27 -5.81 14.66
N TYR A 103 -13.75 -4.59 14.52
CA TYR A 103 -13.10 -4.14 13.30
C TYR A 103 -11.81 -4.91 13.02
N GLY A 104 -10.96 -5.08 14.04
CA GLY A 104 -9.74 -5.87 13.97
C GLY A 104 -10.00 -7.31 13.55
N GLN A 105 -11.06 -7.93 14.04
CA GLN A 105 -11.47 -9.28 13.63
C GLN A 105 -11.78 -9.36 12.14
N LYS A 106 -12.49 -8.37 11.58
CA LYS A 106 -12.78 -8.29 10.13
C LYS A 106 -11.49 -8.13 9.33
N VAL A 107 -10.58 -7.28 9.81
CA VAL A 107 -9.28 -7.01 9.20
C VAL A 107 -8.41 -8.27 9.18
N LEU A 108 -8.21 -8.91 10.34
CA LEU A 108 -7.32 -10.06 10.49
C LEU A 108 -7.82 -11.32 9.78
N LYS A 109 -9.14 -11.50 9.63
CA LYS A 109 -9.72 -12.65 8.91
C LYS A 109 -9.75 -12.47 7.39
N SER A 110 -9.47 -11.28 6.87
CA SER A 110 -9.43 -11.05 5.44
C SER A 110 -8.29 -11.84 4.79
N THR A 111 -8.59 -12.55 3.71
CA THR A 111 -7.62 -13.34 2.93
C THR A 111 -6.89 -12.51 1.88
N GLU A 112 -7.35 -11.28 1.61
CA GLU A 112 -6.70 -10.37 0.68
C GLU A 112 -5.56 -9.60 1.36
N VAL A 113 -4.56 -9.17 0.58
CA VAL A 113 -3.54 -8.24 1.08
C VAL A 113 -4.23 -6.92 1.43
N ILE A 114 -4.50 -6.75 2.72
CA ILE A 114 -5.22 -5.61 3.28
C ILE A 114 -4.29 -4.41 3.47
N PRO A 115 -4.81 -3.17 3.35
CA PRO A 115 -4.04 -1.94 3.61
C PRO A 115 -3.37 -1.88 4.99
N HIS A 116 -3.84 -2.67 5.96
CA HIS A 116 -3.30 -2.72 7.32
C HIS A 116 -1.91 -3.37 7.44
N ASP A 117 -1.44 -4.02 6.37
CA ASP A 117 -0.03 -4.36 6.17
C ASP A 117 0.50 -3.56 4.96
N PRO A 118 0.89 -2.27 5.16
CA PRO A 118 1.32 -1.40 4.07
C PRO A 118 2.49 -1.99 3.29
N ALA A 119 3.42 -2.66 3.97
CA ALA A 119 4.59 -3.26 3.34
C ALA A 119 4.21 -4.37 2.36
N LYS A 120 3.39 -5.34 2.79
CA LYS A 120 2.89 -6.39 1.88
C LYS A 120 2.05 -5.83 0.74
N TYR A 121 1.27 -4.79 1.01
CA TYR A 121 0.49 -4.12 -0.02
C TYR A 121 1.40 -3.50 -1.10
N ILE A 122 2.40 -2.72 -0.69
CA ILE A 122 3.37 -2.10 -1.61
C ILE A 122 4.20 -3.17 -2.33
N GLU A 123 4.59 -4.24 -1.66
CA GLU A 123 5.27 -5.38 -2.28
C GLU A 123 4.40 -6.02 -3.37
N ARG A 124 3.11 -6.27 -3.10
CA ARG A 124 2.15 -6.79 -4.09
C ARG A 124 2.07 -5.87 -5.32
N VAL A 125 2.07 -4.55 -5.13
CA VAL A 125 2.05 -3.58 -6.23
C VAL A 125 3.34 -3.64 -7.03
N LYS A 126 4.51 -3.60 -6.36
CA LYS A 126 5.82 -3.70 -7.03
C LYS A 126 6.01 -5.03 -7.77
N LYS A 127 5.48 -6.13 -7.24
CA LYS A 127 5.51 -7.43 -7.92
C LYS A 127 4.70 -7.44 -9.22
N GLN A 128 3.57 -6.74 -9.23
CA GLN A 128 2.72 -6.62 -10.43
C GLN A 128 3.20 -5.55 -11.41
N ILE A 129 3.90 -4.52 -10.90
CA ILE A 129 4.40 -3.38 -11.66
C ILE A 129 5.86 -3.10 -11.22
N PRO A 130 6.85 -3.88 -11.69
CA PRO A 130 8.24 -3.77 -11.21
C PRO A 130 8.88 -2.39 -11.41
N ASN A 131 8.49 -1.70 -12.49
CA ASN A 131 9.02 -0.39 -12.86
C ASN A 131 8.12 0.78 -12.42
N ILE A 132 7.31 0.58 -11.37
CA ILE A 132 6.41 1.62 -10.87
C ILE A 132 7.17 2.86 -10.39
N ASP A 133 6.66 4.03 -10.72
CA ASP A 133 7.26 5.33 -10.41
C ASP A 133 7.22 5.59 -8.90
N ASN A 134 8.33 6.08 -8.35
CA ASN A 134 8.46 6.27 -6.91
C ASN A 134 7.48 7.32 -6.34
N ILE A 135 7.06 8.31 -7.11
CA ILE A 135 6.05 9.29 -6.70
C ILE A 135 4.69 8.60 -6.52
N ILE A 136 4.35 7.63 -7.37
CA ILE A 136 3.14 6.81 -7.19
C ILE A 136 3.22 6.04 -5.88
N ILE A 137 4.37 5.41 -5.59
CA ILE A 137 4.58 4.68 -4.34
C ILE A 137 4.46 5.57 -3.11
N ILE A 138 5.01 6.79 -3.14
CA ILE A 138 4.90 7.76 -2.03
C ILE A 138 3.43 8.08 -1.75
N TYR A 139 2.66 8.50 -2.75
CA TYR A 139 1.26 8.87 -2.55
C TYR A 139 0.37 7.67 -2.22
N LEU A 140 0.66 6.50 -2.76
CA LEU A 140 -0.05 5.26 -2.41
C LEU A 140 0.21 4.88 -0.95
N SER A 141 1.46 5.00 -0.49
CA SER A 141 1.82 4.74 0.91
C SER A 141 1.11 5.71 1.85
N GLU A 142 1.08 7.01 1.50
CA GLU A 142 0.34 8.02 2.26
C GLU A 142 -1.16 7.70 2.33
N SER A 143 -1.75 7.26 1.21
CA SER A 143 -3.14 6.85 1.15
C SER A 143 -3.46 5.69 2.10
N ILE A 144 -2.61 4.67 2.11
CA ILE A 144 -2.74 3.50 2.98
C ILE A 144 -2.57 3.87 4.45
N ASN A 145 -1.56 4.67 4.77
CA ASN A 145 -1.27 5.07 6.15
C ASN A 145 -2.43 5.87 6.75
N THR A 146 -2.94 6.85 6.00
CA THR A 146 -4.10 7.66 6.43
C THR A 146 -5.39 6.86 6.48
N TYR A 147 -5.60 5.90 5.58
CA TYR A 147 -6.70 4.94 5.65
C TYR A 147 -6.67 4.13 6.96
N ASN A 148 -5.49 3.62 7.31
CA ASN A 148 -5.29 2.77 8.49
C ASN A 148 -5.65 3.50 9.79
N ILE A 149 -5.36 4.80 9.89
CA ILE A 149 -5.69 5.64 11.04
C ILE A 149 -7.03 6.41 10.89
N ASN A 150 -7.87 6.00 9.94
CA ASN A 150 -9.21 6.53 9.71
C ASN A 150 -9.28 8.01 9.27
N GLN A 151 -8.21 8.54 8.67
CA GLN A 151 -8.15 9.86 8.04
C GLN A 151 -8.55 9.76 6.55
N LEU A 152 -9.84 9.49 6.33
CA LEU A 152 -10.37 9.01 5.05
C LEU A 152 -10.32 10.04 3.91
N LEU A 153 -10.47 11.34 4.22
CA LEU A 153 -10.30 12.42 3.25
C LEU A 153 -8.86 12.49 2.72
N SER A 154 -7.88 12.47 3.63
CA SER A 154 -6.45 12.45 3.29
C SER A 154 -6.10 11.22 2.46
N SER A 155 -6.65 10.06 2.82
CA SER A 155 -6.46 8.83 2.06
C SER A 155 -6.97 8.93 0.63
N THR A 156 -8.17 9.47 0.46
CA THR A 156 -8.79 9.70 -0.85
C THR A 156 -7.98 10.69 -1.69
N ILE A 157 -7.50 11.77 -1.07
CA ILE A 157 -6.69 12.78 -1.76
C ILE A 157 -5.39 12.17 -2.27
N ALA A 158 -4.67 11.46 -1.40
CA ALA A 158 -3.41 10.82 -1.73
C ALA A 158 -3.56 9.76 -2.83
N LEU A 159 -4.61 8.92 -2.77
CA LEU A 159 -4.91 7.94 -3.83
C LEU A 159 -5.18 8.62 -5.18
N GLY A 160 -5.91 9.73 -5.17
CA GLY A 160 -6.14 10.54 -6.35
C GLY A 160 -4.87 11.16 -6.92
N CYS A 161 -3.90 11.54 -6.08
CA CYS A 161 -2.58 12.00 -6.52
C CYS A 161 -1.77 10.87 -7.17
N ALA A 162 -1.76 9.68 -6.57
CA ALA A 162 -1.11 8.50 -7.16
C ALA A 162 -1.71 8.16 -8.54
N SER A 163 -3.04 8.16 -8.65
CA SER A 163 -3.75 7.95 -9.93
C SER A 163 -3.41 9.01 -10.97
N GLY A 164 -3.39 10.29 -10.56
CA GLY A 164 -3.02 11.39 -11.44
C GLY A 164 -1.59 11.28 -11.97
N LYS A 165 -0.63 10.89 -11.12
CA LYS A 165 0.75 10.68 -11.55
C LYS A 165 0.86 9.52 -12.55
N ALA A 166 0.17 8.41 -12.33
CA ALA A 166 0.14 7.29 -13.28
C ALA A 166 -0.35 7.75 -14.66
N LEU A 167 -1.41 8.57 -14.70
CA LEU A 167 -1.95 9.06 -15.95
C LEU A 167 -1.00 10.06 -16.65
N LEU A 168 -0.33 10.94 -15.91
CA LEU A 168 0.68 11.83 -16.49
C LEU A 168 1.80 11.03 -17.18
N LEU A 169 2.26 9.93 -16.57
CA LEU A 169 3.26 9.06 -17.21
C LEU A 169 2.77 8.44 -18.52
N LEU A 170 1.48 8.07 -18.60
CA LEU A 170 0.88 7.56 -19.84
C LEU A 170 0.86 8.65 -20.93
N ILE A 171 0.47 9.87 -20.57
CA ILE A 171 0.43 11.02 -21.48
C ILE A 171 1.85 11.35 -21.97
N ASP A 172 2.84 11.34 -21.07
CA ASP A 172 4.25 11.56 -21.38
C ASP A 172 4.81 10.45 -22.29
N ALA A 173 4.41 9.20 -22.09
CA ALA A 173 4.78 8.09 -22.98
C ALA A 173 4.15 8.25 -24.37
N TYR A 174 2.88 8.65 -24.43
CA TYR A 174 2.20 8.93 -25.68
C TYR A 174 2.89 10.07 -26.46
N GLU A 175 3.22 11.18 -25.81
CA GLU A 175 3.97 12.29 -26.46
C GLU A 175 5.30 11.83 -27.09
N ARG A 176 6.03 10.93 -26.41
CA ARG A 176 7.36 10.44 -26.84
C ARG A 176 7.30 9.38 -27.95
N THR A 177 6.14 8.83 -28.24
CA THR A 177 6.00 7.64 -29.11
C THR A 177 5.44 7.97 -30.50
N PHE A 178 5.36 9.25 -30.85
CA PHE A 178 5.10 9.66 -32.24
C PHE A 178 6.27 9.28 -33.16
N TYR A 179 5.99 8.85 -34.40
CA TYR A 179 7.00 8.75 -35.46
C TYR A 179 7.41 10.13 -35.93
N ASN A 180 6.42 10.98 -36.25
CA ASN A 180 6.65 12.34 -36.70
C ASN A 180 6.82 13.31 -35.52
N GLN A 181 7.99 13.98 -35.49
CA GLN A 181 8.28 15.01 -34.50
C GLN A 181 7.26 16.18 -34.53
N GLN A 182 6.74 16.55 -35.70
CA GLN A 182 5.70 17.59 -35.79
C GLN A 182 4.39 17.15 -35.12
N GLY A 183 4.05 15.86 -35.17
CA GLY A 183 2.90 15.28 -34.48
C GLY A 183 3.07 15.38 -32.97
N SER A 184 4.23 14.95 -32.47
CA SER A 184 4.62 15.07 -31.05
C SER A 184 4.53 16.51 -30.56
N GLU A 185 5.11 17.47 -31.30
CA GLU A 185 5.10 18.89 -30.92
C GLU A 185 3.70 19.48 -30.88
N ARG A 186 2.83 19.12 -31.84
CA ARG A 186 1.41 19.53 -31.82
C ARG A 186 0.68 18.96 -30.62
N PHE A 187 0.88 17.68 -30.30
CA PHE A 187 0.28 17.06 -29.12
C PHE A 187 0.78 17.74 -27.83
N LYS A 188 2.09 17.91 -27.70
CA LYS A 188 2.74 18.59 -26.57
C LYS A 188 2.15 19.98 -26.32
N GLN A 189 1.89 20.77 -27.36
CA GLN A 189 1.29 22.10 -27.22
C GLN A 189 -0.14 22.06 -26.65
N LYS A 190 -0.90 20.99 -26.92
CA LYS A 190 -2.26 20.81 -26.37
C LYS A 190 -2.24 20.51 -24.87
N VAL A 191 -1.25 19.74 -24.39
CA VAL A 191 -1.20 19.24 -23.00
C VAL A 191 -0.31 20.07 -22.07
N LYS A 192 0.74 20.71 -22.58
CA LYS A 192 1.73 21.43 -21.77
C LYS A 192 1.08 22.53 -20.92
N ASN A 193 1.45 22.57 -19.64
CA ASN A 193 0.97 23.54 -18.64
C ASN A 193 -0.56 23.56 -18.47
N ARG A 194 -1.27 22.49 -18.85
CA ARG A 194 -2.71 22.36 -18.61
C ARG A 194 -3.00 21.55 -17.35
N MET A 195 -4.20 21.73 -16.80
CA MET A 195 -4.68 20.85 -15.73
C MET A 195 -4.80 19.42 -16.23
N ILE A 196 -4.55 18.44 -15.37
CA ILE A 196 -4.56 17.00 -15.73
C ILE A 196 -5.85 16.56 -16.45
N LYS A 197 -7.00 17.13 -16.10
CA LYS A 197 -8.27 16.86 -16.78
C LYS A 197 -8.19 17.21 -18.28
N ILE A 198 -7.68 18.40 -18.60
CA ILE A 198 -7.53 18.87 -19.99
C ILE A 198 -6.50 18.01 -20.72
N GLN A 199 -5.37 17.69 -20.07
CA GLN A 199 -4.35 16.82 -20.66
C GLN A 199 -4.93 15.46 -21.03
N PHE A 200 -5.76 14.89 -20.14
CA PHE A 200 -6.43 13.63 -20.36
C PHE A 200 -7.44 13.69 -21.50
N GLU A 201 -8.28 14.73 -21.54
CA GLU A 201 -9.26 14.92 -22.62
C GLU A 201 -8.58 15.00 -24.00
N GLU A 202 -7.45 15.71 -24.10
CA GLU A 202 -6.68 15.80 -25.34
C GLU A 202 -6.00 14.47 -25.68
N PHE A 203 -5.40 13.78 -24.71
CA PHE A 203 -4.89 12.43 -24.87
C PHE A 203 -5.98 11.49 -25.40
N GLN A 204 -7.18 11.49 -24.81
CA GLN A 204 -8.26 10.62 -25.24
C GLN A 204 -8.72 10.88 -26.68
N LYS A 205 -8.82 12.16 -27.08
CA LYS A 205 -9.21 12.53 -28.45
C LYS A 205 -8.22 11.97 -29.48
N ASP A 206 -6.92 12.08 -29.21
CA ASP A 206 -5.88 11.63 -30.14
C ASP A 206 -5.69 10.09 -30.04
N PHE A 207 -5.66 9.53 -28.83
CA PHE A 207 -5.49 8.10 -28.59
C PHE A 207 -6.60 7.24 -29.19
N LYS A 208 -7.87 7.73 -29.21
CA LYS A 208 -9.00 7.04 -29.87
C LYS A 208 -8.71 6.63 -31.32
N ARG A 209 -7.84 7.35 -32.03
CA ARG A 209 -7.46 7.05 -33.42
C ARG A 209 -6.61 5.78 -33.53
N ILE A 210 -5.88 5.45 -32.48
CA ILE A 210 -4.98 4.30 -32.44
C ILE A 210 -5.51 3.16 -31.57
N VAL A 211 -6.58 3.35 -30.78
CA VAL A 211 -7.18 2.29 -29.94
C VAL A 211 -7.41 1.00 -30.72
N GLY A 212 -7.86 1.09 -31.98
CA GLY A 212 -8.13 -0.08 -32.83
C GLY A 212 -6.89 -0.88 -33.25
N SER A 213 -5.67 -0.35 -33.08
CA SER A 213 -4.43 -1.07 -33.39
C SER A 213 -3.85 -1.79 -32.18
N LEU A 214 -4.40 -1.60 -30.97
CA LEU A 214 -3.91 -2.26 -29.78
C LEU A 214 -4.24 -3.77 -29.79
N PRO A 215 -3.43 -4.59 -29.09
CA PRO A 215 -3.80 -5.96 -28.75
C PRO A 215 -5.14 -6.01 -28.04
N LYS A 216 -5.91 -7.07 -28.31
CA LYS A 216 -7.25 -7.25 -27.74
C LYS A 216 -7.25 -7.17 -26.21
N GLU A 217 -6.21 -7.69 -25.57
CA GLU A 217 -6.04 -7.71 -24.11
C GLU A 217 -5.97 -6.30 -23.51
N LEU A 218 -5.47 -5.32 -24.28
CA LEU A 218 -5.38 -3.92 -23.86
C LEU A 218 -6.64 -3.13 -24.21
N ILE A 219 -7.34 -3.49 -25.30
CA ILE A 219 -8.62 -2.90 -25.72
C ILE A 219 -9.74 -3.34 -24.78
N ASP A 220 -9.77 -4.61 -24.41
CA ASP A 220 -10.83 -5.19 -23.59
C ASP A 220 -10.92 -4.42 -22.26
N ASN A 221 -12.11 -3.84 -22.02
CA ASN A 221 -12.42 -2.98 -20.89
C ASN A 221 -11.55 -1.72 -20.74
N TYR A 222 -10.84 -1.28 -21.77
CA TYR A 222 -10.00 -0.08 -21.74
C TYR A 222 -10.77 1.16 -21.26
N GLU A 223 -11.96 1.42 -21.80
CA GLU A 223 -12.75 2.60 -21.43
C GLU A 223 -13.19 2.52 -19.96
N ASN A 224 -13.67 1.37 -19.51
CA ASN A 224 -14.10 1.19 -18.12
C ASN A 224 -12.95 1.32 -17.13
N ILE A 225 -11.79 0.72 -17.45
CA ILE A 225 -10.61 0.72 -16.57
C ILE A 225 -9.92 2.07 -16.62
N LEU A 226 -9.55 2.58 -17.79
CA LEU A 226 -8.75 3.81 -17.84
C LEU A 226 -9.62 5.06 -17.62
N LEU A 227 -10.72 5.21 -18.36
CA LEU A 227 -11.57 6.41 -18.27
C LEU A 227 -12.44 6.37 -17.01
N GLY A 228 -13.15 5.27 -16.79
CA GLY A 228 -14.06 5.15 -15.64
C GLY A 228 -13.35 5.31 -14.30
N VAL A 229 -12.26 4.56 -14.08
CA VAL A 229 -11.53 4.59 -12.81
C VAL A 229 -10.76 5.91 -12.62
N PHE A 230 -10.19 6.50 -13.68
CA PHE A 230 -9.55 7.81 -13.56
C PHE A 230 -10.55 8.89 -13.14
N GLU A 231 -11.70 8.98 -13.83
CA GLU A 231 -12.72 9.97 -13.49
C GLU A 231 -13.29 9.74 -12.08
N MET A 232 -13.46 8.48 -11.68
CA MET A 232 -13.80 8.11 -10.31
C MET A 232 -12.80 8.69 -9.31
N PHE A 233 -11.50 8.39 -9.46
CA PHE A 233 -10.47 8.91 -8.55
C PHE A 233 -10.36 10.44 -8.58
N ARG A 234 -10.46 11.05 -9.77
CA ARG A 234 -10.39 12.50 -9.94
C ARG A 234 -11.55 13.20 -9.23
N ASN A 235 -12.77 12.69 -9.41
CA ASN A 235 -13.96 13.27 -8.80
C ASN A 235 -13.93 13.10 -7.28
N GLN A 236 -13.58 11.91 -6.78
CA GLN A 236 -13.45 11.68 -5.33
C GLN A 236 -12.36 12.56 -4.70
N ARG A 237 -11.20 12.71 -5.35
CA ARG A 237 -10.12 13.60 -4.89
C ARG A 237 -10.58 15.07 -4.85
N ASN A 238 -11.25 15.53 -5.91
CA ASN A 238 -11.74 16.90 -5.98
C ASN A 238 -12.81 17.15 -4.90
N SER A 239 -13.78 16.24 -4.74
CA SER A 239 -14.77 16.29 -3.67
C SER A 239 -14.12 16.31 -2.29
N ALA A 240 -13.15 15.42 -2.03
CA ALA A 240 -12.44 15.35 -0.74
C ALA A 240 -11.59 16.61 -0.46
N GLY A 241 -11.04 17.25 -1.50
CA GLY A 241 -10.24 18.46 -1.39
C GLY A 241 -11.04 19.76 -1.30
N HIS A 242 -12.34 19.75 -1.61
CA HIS A 242 -13.19 20.92 -1.47
C HIS A 242 -13.65 21.08 0.00
N PRO A 243 -13.66 22.31 0.56
CA PRO A 243 -13.98 22.57 1.97
C PRO A 243 -15.48 22.52 2.25
N VAL A 244 -16.15 21.45 1.82
CA VAL A 244 -17.60 21.24 1.95
C VAL A 244 -17.94 20.14 2.95
N GLY A 245 -16.93 19.43 3.50
CA GLY A 245 -17.14 18.43 4.54
C GLY A 245 -17.75 17.12 4.04
N HIS A 246 -17.30 16.61 2.90
CA HIS A 246 -17.78 15.32 2.39
C HIS A 246 -17.45 14.18 3.35
N PHE A 247 -18.45 13.34 3.63
CA PHE A 247 -18.25 12.06 4.28
C PHE A 247 -17.72 11.05 3.25
N VAL A 248 -16.65 10.34 3.61
CA VAL A 248 -16.10 9.25 2.78
C VAL A 248 -16.17 7.96 3.57
N ASP A 249 -16.70 6.93 2.92
CA ASP A 249 -16.88 5.62 3.52
C ASP A 249 -15.56 4.81 3.50
N LYS A 250 -15.27 4.10 4.60
CA LYS A 250 -13.99 3.37 4.74
C LYS A 250 -13.97 2.17 3.80
N GLU A 251 -15.07 1.47 3.69
CA GLU A 251 -15.27 0.32 2.81
C GLU A 251 -15.11 0.72 1.34
N MET A 252 -15.59 1.91 0.96
CA MET A 252 -15.36 2.47 -0.38
C MET A 252 -13.86 2.72 -0.64
N ILE A 253 -13.13 3.30 0.30
CA ILE A 253 -11.68 3.52 0.13
C ILE A 253 -10.93 2.19 0.05
N PHE A 254 -11.34 1.19 0.82
CA PHE A 254 -10.77 -0.16 0.73
C PHE A 254 -10.93 -0.73 -0.69
N ALA A 255 -12.13 -0.67 -1.26
CA ALA A 255 -12.39 -1.13 -2.62
C ALA A 255 -11.58 -0.32 -3.65
N ASN A 256 -11.52 1.00 -3.48
CA ASN A 256 -10.72 1.90 -4.31
C ASN A 256 -9.22 1.55 -4.32
N LEU A 257 -8.66 1.19 -3.16
CA LEU A 257 -7.27 0.72 -3.07
C LEU A 257 -7.09 -0.55 -3.90
N GLN A 258 -7.98 -1.54 -3.79
CA GLN A 258 -7.89 -2.76 -4.62
C GLN A 258 -8.00 -2.45 -6.13
N VAL A 259 -8.94 -1.58 -6.52
CA VAL A 259 -9.14 -1.15 -7.91
C VAL A 259 -7.91 -0.42 -8.45
N PHE A 260 -7.22 0.37 -7.62
CA PHE A 260 -6.02 1.11 -8.01
C PHE A 260 -4.94 0.21 -8.57
N ILE A 261 -4.72 -0.98 -8.00
CA ILE A 261 -3.67 -1.90 -8.45
C ILE A 261 -3.91 -2.31 -9.91
N THR A 262 -5.12 -2.77 -10.22
CA THR A 262 -5.50 -3.21 -11.56
C THR A 262 -5.46 -2.05 -12.56
N TYR A 263 -5.96 -0.89 -12.16
CA TYR A 263 -5.91 0.35 -12.98
C TYR A 263 -4.48 0.78 -13.29
N CYS A 264 -3.62 0.86 -12.27
CA CYS A 264 -2.24 1.27 -12.42
C CYS A 264 -1.48 0.26 -13.31
N LYS A 265 -1.72 -1.05 -13.11
CA LYS A 265 -1.12 -2.09 -13.95
C LYS A 265 -1.50 -1.90 -15.41
N ARG A 266 -2.79 -1.65 -15.71
CA ARG A 266 -3.25 -1.40 -17.09
C ARG A 266 -2.58 -0.16 -17.70
N ILE A 267 -2.36 0.90 -16.93
CA ILE A 267 -1.60 2.08 -17.39
C ILE A 267 -0.17 1.68 -17.79
N TYR A 268 0.52 0.90 -16.97
CA TYR A 268 1.89 0.48 -17.26
C TYR A 268 1.97 -0.47 -18.46
N GLU A 269 0.98 -1.34 -18.64
CA GLU A 269 0.85 -2.17 -19.84
C GLU A 269 0.68 -1.31 -21.11
N LEU A 270 -0.12 -0.24 -21.05
CA LEU A 270 -0.29 0.71 -22.14
C LEU A 270 1.00 1.51 -22.43
N ILE A 271 1.70 1.96 -21.39
CA ILE A 271 3.00 2.65 -21.53
C ILE A 271 3.98 1.72 -22.25
N ALA A 272 4.12 0.48 -21.80
CA ALA A 272 5.03 -0.49 -22.41
C ALA A 272 4.68 -0.76 -23.88
N TYR A 273 3.38 -0.88 -24.20
CA TYR A 273 2.93 -1.05 -25.58
C TYR A 273 3.30 0.15 -26.46
N LEU A 274 3.02 1.37 -26.01
CA LEU A 274 3.33 2.60 -26.74
C LEU A 274 4.84 2.76 -26.96
N GLU A 275 5.66 2.48 -25.94
CA GLU A 275 7.11 2.56 -26.05
C GLU A 275 7.69 1.54 -27.04
N ALA A 276 7.04 0.39 -27.21
CA ALA A 276 7.40 -0.61 -28.21
C ALA A 276 6.80 -0.34 -29.61
N ASN A 277 5.73 0.45 -29.70
CA ASN A 277 4.97 0.67 -30.94
C ASN A 277 4.68 2.16 -31.14
N LYS A 278 5.52 2.81 -31.94
CA LYS A 278 5.32 4.20 -32.33
C LYS A 278 4.03 4.38 -33.14
N HIS A 279 3.49 5.60 -33.13
CA HIS A 279 2.25 5.97 -33.82
C HIS A 279 2.35 7.36 -34.49
N ASP A 280 1.32 7.80 -35.22
CA ASP A 280 1.21 9.15 -35.79
C ASP A 280 -0.16 9.78 -35.47
#